data_AF-A0AAW8ICR6-F1
#
_entry.id   AF-A0AAW8ICR6-F1
#
_cell.length_a   1.000
_cell.length_b   1.000
_cell.length_c   1.000
_cell.angle_alpha   90.00
_cell.angle_beta   90.00
_cell.angle_gamma   90.00
#
_symmetry.space_group_name_H-M   'P 1'
#
loop_
_entity.id
_entity.type
_entity.pdbx_description
1 polymer ?
#
loop_
_entity_poly.entity_id
_entity_poly.type
_entity_poly.pdbx_seq_one_letter_code
_entity_poly.pdbx_strand_id
1 'polypeptide(L)'
;MGSTRYDIDARYDRARKEGYASKSASEIFTQNAKRMAHESMNPKNISFRESRDSAVHPNSVPIILGLDVTGSMGHIPHELIKEGLPKLMGGIIQGGVPDPALLFLGIGDHECDGYPLQVGQFESGDEELDMWLTRTYIESGGGGNAGESYLLAWYFAAFHTRTDAFEKRNQKGLLFTVGDEPCLKTLPASAIRELMGTGQQTFKHTELLAEAQKRYEVFHISVLHSDGAMRADKDWKDLLGQNCVSIKDYRDVPNVIKEIVCDKFKEGFSKTKDLGGFNNIQMY
;
A
#
# COMPACT_ATOMS: atom_id res chain seq x y z
N MET A 1 -12.83 -2.79 13.43
CA MET A 1 -11.75 -2.01 12.78
C MET A 1 -12.30 -1.50 11.46
N GLY A 2 -11.94 -0.30 11.03
CA GLY A 2 -12.56 0.33 9.84
C GLY A 2 -14.06 0.65 10.00
N SER A 3 -14.49 1.17 11.15
CA SER A 3 -15.88 1.59 11.39
C SER A 3 -16.07 3.11 11.45
N THR A 4 -14.97 3.85 11.38
CA THR A 4 -14.93 5.30 11.37
C THR A 4 -14.96 5.80 9.93
N ARG A 5 -15.68 6.89 9.68
CA ARG A 5 -15.75 7.52 8.35
C ARG A 5 -14.57 8.47 8.19
N TYR A 6 -14.01 8.50 7.00
CA TYR A 6 -13.01 9.50 6.64
C TYR A 6 -13.64 10.89 6.61
N ASP A 7 -13.12 11.81 7.43
CA ASP A 7 -13.47 13.22 7.38
C ASP A 7 -12.24 14.07 7.02
N ILE A 8 -12.27 14.64 5.82
CA ILE A 8 -11.15 15.43 5.30
C ILE A 8 -10.97 16.74 6.09
N ASP A 9 -12.05 17.37 6.53
CA ASP A 9 -12.01 18.64 7.25
C ASP A 9 -11.52 18.43 8.68
N ALA A 10 -12.03 17.39 9.36
CA ALA A 10 -11.54 16.99 10.68
C ALA A 10 -10.04 16.68 10.67
N ARG A 11 -9.57 16.00 9.60
CA ARG A 11 -8.14 15.75 9.40
C ARG A 11 -7.35 17.03 9.21
N TYR A 12 -7.81 17.95 8.37
CA TYR A 12 -7.14 19.24 8.18
C TYR A 12 -7.04 20.04 9.49
N ASP A 13 -8.11 20.03 10.29
CA ASP A 13 -8.13 20.66 11.60
C ASP A 13 -7.15 20.02 12.58
N ARG A 14 -7.07 18.67 12.62
CA ARG A 14 -6.06 17.96 13.41
C ARG A 14 -4.64 18.29 12.95
N ALA A 15 -4.37 18.21 11.65
CA ALA A 15 -3.05 18.53 11.10
C ALA A 15 -2.63 19.98 11.42
N ARG A 16 -3.58 20.92 11.40
CA ARG A 16 -3.36 22.31 11.80
C ARG A 16 -3.08 22.44 13.30
N LYS A 17 -3.88 21.78 14.14
CA LYS A 17 -3.72 21.78 15.61
C LYS A 17 -2.40 21.15 16.05
N GLU A 18 -2.02 20.05 15.41
CA GLU A 18 -0.74 19.36 15.63
C GLU A 18 0.44 20.08 14.98
N GLY A 19 0.21 21.15 14.22
CA GLY A 19 1.25 21.97 13.62
C GLY A 19 2.04 21.25 12.54
N TYR A 20 1.44 20.31 11.81
CA TYR A 20 2.14 19.54 10.77
C TYR A 20 2.79 20.44 9.72
N ALA A 21 2.16 21.57 9.38
CA ALA A 21 2.73 22.53 8.42
C ALA A 21 4.05 23.17 8.91
N SER A 22 4.21 23.38 10.21
CA SER A 22 5.38 24.04 10.82
C SER A 22 6.40 23.07 11.40
N LYS A 23 5.99 21.84 11.73
CA LYS A 23 6.87 20.80 12.28
C LYS A 23 7.75 20.20 11.18
N SER A 24 9.00 19.97 11.54
CA SER A 24 9.95 19.19 10.76
C SER A 24 9.53 17.73 10.68
N ALA A 25 10.10 17.02 9.69
CA ALA A 25 9.90 15.59 9.52
C ALA A 25 10.14 14.80 10.80
N SER A 26 11.26 15.06 11.48
CA SER A 26 11.63 14.37 12.71
C SER A 26 10.65 14.60 13.86
N GLU A 27 9.89 15.69 13.84
CA GLU A 27 8.89 15.99 14.87
C GLU A 27 7.54 15.31 14.61
N ILE A 28 7.21 15.03 13.34
CA ILE A 28 5.99 14.29 12.95
C ILE A 28 6.21 12.78 13.07
N PHE A 29 7.35 12.30 12.58
CA PHE A 29 7.75 10.90 12.63
C PHE A 29 8.51 10.61 13.91
N THR A 30 7.78 10.51 15.02
CA THR A 30 8.37 10.29 16.36
C THR A 30 9.25 9.03 16.43
N GLN A 31 9.01 8.04 15.57
CA GLN A 31 9.86 6.85 15.47
C GLN A 31 11.24 7.13 14.88
N ASN A 32 11.39 8.14 14.02
CA ASN A 32 12.69 8.54 13.48
C ASN A 32 13.63 9.01 14.59
N ALA A 33 13.10 9.73 15.57
CA ALA A 33 13.86 10.13 16.76
C ALA A 33 14.27 8.95 17.63
N LYS A 34 13.46 7.87 17.65
CA LYS A 34 13.73 6.64 18.39
C LYS A 34 14.59 5.63 17.63
N ARG A 35 14.79 5.84 16.32
CA ARG A 35 15.50 4.93 15.40
C ARG A 35 15.00 3.49 15.47
N MET A 36 13.69 3.34 15.55
CA MET A 36 13.03 2.05 15.74
C MET A 36 11.60 2.12 15.24
N ALA A 37 11.16 1.10 14.48
CA ALA A 37 9.76 1.01 14.10
C ALA A 37 8.85 0.83 15.32
N HIS A 38 7.64 1.40 15.25
CA HIS A 38 6.67 1.23 16.31
C HIS A 38 6.25 -0.24 16.44
N GLU A 39 6.11 -0.74 17.67
CA GLU A 39 5.77 -2.15 17.94
C GLU A 39 4.50 -2.62 17.20
N SER A 40 3.50 -1.74 17.07
CA SER A 40 2.24 -2.05 16.40
C SER A 40 2.36 -2.22 14.89
N MET A 41 3.48 -1.77 14.30
CA MET A 41 3.81 -1.92 12.88
C MET A 41 4.76 -3.08 12.62
N ASN A 42 5.24 -3.77 13.65
CA ASN A 42 6.13 -4.91 13.49
C ASN A 42 5.36 -6.14 12.95
N PRO A 43 5.79 -6.75 11.83
CA PRO A 43 5.07 -7.86 11.22
C PRO A 43 5.16 -9.20 11.98
N LYS A 44 6.10 -9.34 12.91
CA LYS A 44 6.51 -10.63 13.50
C LYS A 44 5.41 -11.48 14.12
N ASN A 45 4.36 -10.86 14.65
CA ASN A 45 3.27 -11.55 15.33
C ASN A 45 1.92 -11.33 14.65
N ILE A 46 1.90 -10.83 13.41
CA ILE A 46 0.66 -10.59 12.69
C ILE A 46 0.18 -11.88 12.05
N SER A 47 -0.92 -12.44 12.56
CA SER A 47 -1.61 -13.52 11.85
C SER A 47 -2.28 -12.97 10.58
N PHE A 48 -3.17 -11.99 10.73
CA PHE A 48 -3.87 -11.36 9.61
C PHE A 48 -4.15 -9.88 9.87
N ARG A 49 -4.10 -9.07 8.80
CA ARG A 49 -4.77 -7.77 8.69
C ARG A 49 -6.05 -7.95 7.88
N GLU A 50 -7.14 -7.34 8.34
CA GLU A 50 -8.47 -7.65 7.83
C GLU A 50 -9.17 -6.40 7.32
N SER A 51 -9.70 -6.48 6.10
CA SER A 51 -10.64 -5.50 5.55
C SER A 51 -12.03 -6.15 5.53
N ARG A 52 -12.87 -5.76 6.47
CA ARG A 52 -14.19 -6.37 6.71
C ARG A 52 -15.30 -5.36 6.49
N ASP A 53 -16.42 -5.85 5.99
CA ASP A 53 -17.63 -5.04 5.88
C ASP A 53 -18.15 -4.70 7.28
N SER A 54 -18.69 -3.50 7.43
CA SER A 54 -19.32 -3.03 8.67
C SER A 54 -20.63 -2.31 8.37
N ALA A 55 -21.40 -1.96 9.40
CA ALA A 55 -22.60 -1.14 9.22
C ALA A 55 -22.29 0.24 8.61
N VAL A 56 -21.08 0.75 8.84
CA VAL A 56 -20.63 2.05 8.30
C VAL A 56 -20.04 1.89 6.90
N HIS A 57 -19.35 0.77 6.65
CA HIS A 57 -18.69 0.43 5.39
C HIS A 57 -19.17 -0.93 4.88
N PRO A 58 -20.37 -1.01 4.29
CA PRO A 58 -20.99 -2.29 3.93
C PRO A 58 -20.30 -3.00 2.75
N ASN A 59 -19.52 -2.28 1.93
CA ASN A 59 -18.84 -2.86 0.77
C ASN A 59 -17.35 -2.47 0.76
N SER A 60 -16.60 -2.91 1.78
CA SER A 60 -15.19 -2.51 1.93
C SER A 60 -14.37 -2.82 0.67
N VAL A 61 -13.57 -1.85 0.22
CA VAL A 61 -12.64 -1.95 -0.92
C VAL A 61 -11.21 -1.95 -0.38
N PRO A 62 -10.54 -3.11 -0.30
CA PRO A 62 -9.21 -3.22 0.26
C PRO A 62 -8.15 -2.66 -0.69
N ILE A 63 -7.38 -1.71 -0.20
CA ILE A 63 -6.27 -1.06 -0.90
C ILE A 63 -5.02 -1.22 -0.03
N ILE A 64 -3.95 -1.76 -0.59
CA ILE A 64 -2.64 -1.83 0.04
C ILE A 64 -1.75 -0.81 -0.66
N LEU A 65 -1.07 0.02 0.13
CA LEU A 65 -0.08 0.96 -0.37
C LEU A 65 1.24 0.75 0.35
N GLY A 66 2.19 0.16 -0.37
CA GLY A 66 3.58 0.03 0.04
C GLY A 66 4.42 1.18 -0.48
N LEU A 67 5.01 1.94 0.43
CA LEU A 67 5.90 3.03 0.12
C LEU A 67 7.33 2.63 0.47
N ASP A 68 8.22 2.78 -0.50
CA ASP A 68 9.65 2.71 -0.29
C ASP A 68 10.11 3.82 0.67
N VAL A 69 10.75 3.44 1.78
CA VAL A 69 11.26 4.33 2.82
C VAL A 69 12.80 4.30 2.93
N THR A 70 13.46 3.88 1.86
CA THR A 70 14.93 3.80 1.75
C THR A 70 15.55 5.18 1.51
N GLY A 71 16.88 5.24 1.54
CA GLY A 71 17.65 6.46 1.37
C GLY A 71 17.58 7.04 -0.05
N SER A 72 17.42 6.22 -1.10
CA SER A 72 17.34 6.69 -2.50
C SER A 72 16.16 7.63 -2.72
N MET A 73 15.02 7.31 -2.09
CA MET A 73 13.79 8.09 -2.13
C MET A 73 13.90 9.44 -1.40
N GLY A 74 14.94 9.66 -0.58
CA GLY A 74 15.24 10.94 0.05
C GLY A 74 14.06 11.52 0.86
N HIS A 75 13.56 12.69 0.43
CA HIS A 75 12.44 13.39 1.10
C HIS A 75 11.06 12.98 0.56
N ILE A 76 11.00 12.17 -0.50
CA ILE A 76 9.75 11.78 -1.16
C ILE A 76 8.80 11.05 -0.21
N PRO A 77 9.26 10.05 0.58
CA PRO A 77 8.35 9.29 1.44
C PRO A 77 7.74 10.19 2.52
N HIS A 78 8.55 11.12 3.04
CA HIS A 78 8.12 12.10 4.01
C HIS A 78 6.99 12.99 3.46
N GLU A 79 7.16 13.56 2.26
CA GLU A 79 6.14 14.42 1.66
C GLU A 79 4.87 13.66 1.27
N LEU A 80 5.03 12.44 0.72
CA LEU A 80 3.89 11.59 0.39
C LEU A 80 3.06 11.25 1.62
N ILE A 81 3.70 10.87 2.72
CA ILE A 81 2.99 10.54 3.96
C ILE A 81 2.30 11.79 4.54
N LYS A 82 2.97 12.95 4.54
CA LYS A 82 2.45 14.17 5.15
C LYS A 82 1.27 14.78 4.36
N GLU A 83 1.40 14.86 3.04
CA GLU A 83 0.51 15.63 2.16
C GLU A 83 -0.22 14.77 1.13
N GLY A 84 0.40 13.69 0.65
CA GLY A 84 -0.11 12.87 -0.44
C GLY A 84 -1.21 11.89 -0.03
N LEU A 85 -0.93 11.06 0.97
CA LEU A 85 -1.86 10.00 1.44
C LEU A 85 -3.19 10.52 1.99
N PRO A 86 -3.25 11.65 2.71
CA PRO A 86 -4.52 12.25 3.08
C PRO A 86 -5.36 12.66 1.86
N LYS A 87 -4.73 13.28 0.86
CA LYS A 87 -5.40 13.68 -0.38
C LYS A 87 -5.86 12.47 -1.21
N LEU A 88 -5.09 11.39 -1.17
CA LEU A 88 -5.42 10.12 -1.82
C LEU A 88 -6.76 9.58 -1.31
N MET A 89 -6.92 9.41 0.01
CA MET A 89 -8.15 8.85 0.58
C MET A 89 -9.37 9.72 0.33
N GLY A 90 -9.26 11.04 0.59
CA GLY A 90 -10.33 11.98 0.28
C GLY A 90 -10.70 11.96 -1.21
N GLY A 91 -9.71 11.89 -2.09
CA GLY A 91 -9.90 11.82 -3.54
C GLY A 91 -10.56 10.52 -4.02
N ILE A 92 -10.25 9.38 -3.41
CA ILE A 92 -10.87 8.08 -3.73
C ILE A 92 -12.36 8.10 -3.38
N ILE A 93 -12.70 8.65 -2.20
CA ILE A 93 -14.10 8.75 -1.75
C ILE A 93 -14.89 9.71 -2.65
N GLN A 94 -14.34 10.89 -2.92
CA GLN A 94 -14.95 11.87 -3.83
C GLN A 94 -15.06 11.34 -5.28
N GLY A 95 -14.15 10.46 -5.69
CA GLY A 95 -14.16 9.79 -6.99
C GLY A 95 -15.19 8.68 -7.14
N GLY A 96 -15.97 8.38 -6.10
CA GLY A 96 -17.10 7.46 -6.14
C GLY A 96 -16.84 6.06 -5.57
N VAL A 97 -15.75 5.87 -4.84
CA VAL A 97 -15.49 4.64 -4.08
C VAL A 97 -15.89 4.88 -2.62
N PRO A 98 -17.07 4.42 -2.18
CA PRO A 98 -17.65 4.87 -0.91
C PRO A 98 -16.97 4.28 0.33
N ASP A 99 -16.44 3.06 0.21
CA ASP A 99 -15.96 2.26 1.36
C ASP A 99 -14.49 1.84 1.20
N PRO A 100 -13.53 2.75 0.91
CA PRO A 100 -12.13 2.37 0.81
C PRO A 100 -11.57 2.00 2.20
N ALA A 101 -10.77 0.95 2.23
CA ALA A 101 -9.98 0.56 3.40
C ALA A 101 -8.52 0.47 2.99
N LEU A 102 -7.69 1.36 3.52
CA LEU A 102 -6.28 1.49 3.14
C LEU A 102 -5.38 0.85 4.21
N LEU A 103 -4.53 -0.08 3.77
CA LEU A 103 -3.42 -0.63 4.54
C LEU A 103 -2.12 -0.01 4.05
N PHE A 104 -1.45 0.75 4.92
CA PHE A 104 -0.14 1.33 4.62
C PHE A 104 0.99 0.37 5.00
N LEU A 105 1.99 0.21 4.11
CA LEU A 105 3.23 -0.50 4.36
C LEU A 105 4.44 0.43 4.14
N GLY A 106 5.39 0.41 5.07
CA GLY A 106 6.74 0.93 4.83
C GLY A 106 7.63 -0.20 4.37
N ILE A 107 8.30 -0.04 3.23
CA ILE A 107 9.16 -1.05 2.60
C ILE A 107 10.59 -0.52 2.58
N GLY A 108 11.53 -1.33 3.07
CA GLY A 108 12.96 -1.11 2.92
C GLY A 108 13.68 -2.34 2.39
N ASP A 109 14.97 -2.46 2.70
CA ASP A 109 15.83 -3.54 2.24
C ASP A 109 15.99 -4.62 3.32
N HIS A 110 15.43 -5.81 3.13
CA HIS A 110 15.56 -6.90 4.11
C HIS A 110 16.95 -7.51 4.22
N GLU A 111 17.87 -7.17 3.32
CA GLU A 111 19.26 -7.60 3.43
C GLU A 111 20.12 -6.64 4.26
N CYS A 112 19.68 -5.38 4.44
CA CYS A 112 20.48 -4.31 5.06
C CYS A 112 19.80 -3.60 6.24
N ASP A 113 18.47 -3.46 6.21
CA ASP A 113 17.70 -2.64 7.14
C ASP A 113 17.23 -3.42 8.37
N GLY A 114 17.11 -2.73 9.52
CA GLY A 114 16.58 -3.32 10.74
C GLY A 114 15.06 -3.46 10.74
N TYR A 115 14.34 -2.63 9.96
CA TYR A 115 12.88 -2.65 9.85
C TYR A 115 12.40 -2.62 8.38
N PRO A 116 12.75 -3.65 7.59
CA PRO A 116 12.53 -3.66 6.14
C PRO A 116 11.05 -3.83 5.73
N LEU A 117 10.19 -4.18 6.69
CA LEU A 117 8.75 -4.14 6.51
C LEU A 117 8.07 -3.60 7.77
N GLN A 118 7.24 -2.58 7.57
CA GLN A 118 6.37 -2.01 8.59
C GLN A 118 4.93 -2.08 8.10
N VAL A 119 4.02 -2.61 8.92
CA VAL A 119 2.67 -2.97 8.50
C VAL A 119 1.62 -2.29 9.38
N GLY A 120 0.84 -1.38 8.79
CA GLY A 120 -0.34 -0.80 9.45
C GLY A 120 -1.51 -1.77 9.58
N GLN A 121 -2.73 -1.24 9.66
CA GLN A 121 -3.98 -1.99 9.51
C GLN A 121 -4.81 -1.39 8.36
N PHE A 122 -5.75 -2.16 7.80
CA PHE A 122 -6.77 -1.62 6.91
C PHE A 122 -7.67 -0.66 7.68
N GLU A 123 -7.59 0.62 7.35
CA GLU A 123 -8.38 1.67 7.98
C GLU A 123 -9.19 2.46 6.95
N SER A 124 -10.38 2.88 7.37
CA SER A 124 -11.29 3.74 6.59
C SER A 124 -11.42 5.14 7.20
N GLY A 125 -11.01 5.32 8.45
CA GLY A 125 -11.02 6.60 9.16
C GLY A 125 -9.71 7.37 9.03
N ASP A 126 -9.81 8.69 9.11
CA ASP A 126 -8.70 9.62 8.98
C ASP A 126 -7.78 9.65 10.22
N GLU A 127 -8.31 9.43 11.42
CA GLU A 127 -7.51 9.39 12.66
C GLU A 127 -6.58 8.18 12.69
N GLU A 128 -7.10 7.00 12.36
CA GLU A 128 -6.33 5.76 12.38
C GLU A 128 -5.27 5.76 11.26
N LEU A 129 -5.60 6.31 10.10
CA LEU A 129 -4.63 6.49 9.02
C LEU A 129 -3.51 7.45 9.45
N ASP A 130 -3.82 8.66 9.93
CA ASP A 130 -2.80 9.60 10.42
C ASP A 130 -1.93 8.95 11.53
N MET A 131 -2.52 8.13 12.41
CA MET A 131 -1.79 7.38 13.42
C MET A 131 -0.78 6.40 12.81
N TRP A 132 -1.17 5.59 11.83
CA TRP A 132 -0.24 4.64 11.18
C TRP A 132 0.86 5.37 10.41
N LEU A 133 0.51 6.47 9.74
CA LEU A 133 1.44 7.29 8.99
C LEU A 133 2.52 7.90 9.90
N THR A 134 2.13 8.54 11.01
CA THR A 134 3.07 9.14 11.98
C THR A 134 3.91 8.12 12.76
N ARG A 135 3.50 6.85 12.78
CA ARG A 135 4.25 5.73 13.39
C ARG A 135 5.29 5.11 12.45
N THR A 136 5.32 5.51 11.19
CA THR A 136 6.30 4.99 10.23
C THR A 136 7.70 5.43 10.64
N TYR A 137 8.62 4.48 10.69
CA TYR A 137 10.05 4.76 10.82
C TYR A 137 10.67 4.82 9.43
N ILE A 138 11.25 5.96 9.07
CA ILE A 138 12.02 6.11 7.83
C ILE A 138 13.47 5.86 8.21
N GLU A 139 13.93 4.64 7.96
CA GLU A 139 15.29 4.21 8.30
C GLU A 139 16.33 4.90 7.42
N SER A 140 15.92 5.36 6.22
CA SER A 140 16.81 5.96 5.21
C SER A 140 18.04 5.08 4.92
N GLY A 141 17.85 3.77 5.05
CA GLY A 141 18.82 2.74 4.74
C GLY A 141 18.90 2.47 3.24
N GLY A 142 19.09 1.21 2.88
CA GLY A 142 19.30 0.79 1.50
C GLY A 142 20.68 0.16 1.28
N GLY A 143 20.68 -0.90 0.47
CA GLY A 143 21.84 -1.71 0.16
C GLY A 143 22.45 -1.40 -1.20
N GLY A 144 23.75 -1.69 -1.35
CA GLY A 144 24.40 -1.77 -2.68
C GLY A 144 24.07 -3.08 -3.42
N ASN A 145 22.99 -3.77 -3.06
CA ASN A 145 22.56 -5.09 -3.53
C ASN A 145 21.67 -5.05 -4.78
N ALA A 146 21.48 -3.86 -5.37
CA ALA A 146 20.83 -3.65 -6.66
C ALA A 146 19.33 -4.03 -6.69
N GLY A 147 18.63 -3.76 -5.59
CA GLY A 147 17.17 -3.78 -5.55
C GLY A 147 16.61 -3.72 -4.14
N GLU A 148 15.31 -3.49 -4.07
CA GLU A 148 14.58 -3.31 -2.83
C GLU A 148 13.52 -4.40 -2.62
N SER A 149 13.01 -4.49 -1.39
CA SER A 149 12.20 -5.63 -0.94
C SER A 149 10.70 -5.48 -1.23
N TYR A 150 10.32 -4.95 -2.39
CA TYR A 150 8.91 -4.78 -2.78
C TYR A 150 8.10 -6.09 -2.73
N LEU A 151 8.77 -7.22 -2.94
CA LEU A 151 8.21 -8.56 -2.78
C LEU A 151 7.65 -8.86 -1.38
N LEU A 152 8.04 -8.10 -0.34
CA LEU A 152 7.50 -8.22 1.01
C LEU A 152 6.03 -7.76 1.05
N ALA A 153 5.67 -6.75 0.25
CA ALA A 153 4.28 -6.35 0.10
C ALA A 153 3.44 -7.46 -0.52
N TRP A 154 3.98 -8.17 -1.52
CA TRP A 154 3.29 -9.29 -2.16
C TRP A 154 3.15 -10.48 -1.22
N TYR A 155 4.22 -10.81 -0.48
CA TYR A 155 4.18 -11.84 0.54
C TYR A 155 3.10 -11.55 1.58
N PHE A 156 3.10 -10.33 2.13
CA PHE A 156 2.15 -9.93 3.15
C PHE A 156 0.72 -9.95 2.63
N ALA A 157 0.48 -9.43 1.42
CA ALA A 157 -0.83 -9.45 0.78
C ALA A 157 -1.33 -10.89 0.55
N ALA A 158 -0.47 -11.79 0.08
CA ALA A 158 -0.81 -13.17 -0.21
C ALA A 158 -1.17 -13.98 1.05
N PHE A 159 -0.40 -13.82 2.13
CA PHE A 159 -0.46 -14.76 3.27
C PHE A 159 -1.02 -14.16 4.56
N HIS A 160 -1.00 -12.83 4.71
CA HIS A 160 -1.35 -12.13 5.95
C HIS A 160 -2.52 -11.15 5.79
N THR A 161 -3.30 -11.26 4.72
CA THR A 161 -4.52 -10.46 4.57
C THR A 161 -5.76 -11.32 4.37
N ARG A 162 -6.88 -10.82 4.90
CA ARG A 162 -8.22 -11.37 4.65
C ARG A 162 -9.18 -10.24 4.33
N THR A 163 -9.93 -10.38 3.26
CA THR A 163 -10.78 -9.30 2.76
C THR A 163 -12.16 -9.83 2.41
N ASP A 164 -13.19 -9.14 2.91
CA ASP A 164 -14.58 -9.49 2.59
C ASP A 164 -14.90 -9.25 1.12
N ALA A 165 -14.22 -8.27 0.49
CA ALA A 165 -14.28 -8.06 -0.96
C ALA A 165 -13.96 -9.35 -1.71
N PHE A 166 -12.90 -10.07 -1.34
CA PHE A 166 -12.54 -11.31 -2.00
C PHE A 166 -13.39 -12.49 -1.51
N GLU A 167 -13.51 -12.67 -0.19
CA GLU A 167 -14.15 -13.85 0.40
C GLU A 167 -15.67 -13.91 0.14
N LYS A 168 -16.35 -12.76 0.10
CA LYS A 168 -17.81 -12.70 -0.08
C LYS A 168 -18.23 -12.31 -1.50
N ARG A 169 -17.44 -11.48 -2.18
CA ARG A 169 -17.81 -10.90 -3.49
C ARG A 169 -16.90 -11.34 -4.64
N ASN A 170 -15.87 -12.14 -4.36
CA ASN A 170 -14.83 -12.52 -5.33
C ASN A 170 -14.22 -11.30 -6.06
N GLN A 171 -14.17 -10.17 -5.35
CA GLN A 171 -13.60 -8.92 -5.82
C GLN A 171 -12.18 -8.79 -5.30
N LYS A 172 -11.22 -8.67 -6.23
CA LYS A 172 -9.82 -8.44 -5.87
C LYS A 172 -9.66 -7.06 -5.22
N GLY A 173 -8.72 -6.98 -4.27
CA GLY A 173 -8.22 -5.70 -3.79
C GLY A 173 -7.25 -5.05 -4.77
N LEU A 174 -6.73 -3.90 -4.39
CA LEU A 174 -5.68 -3.20 -5.14
C LEU A 174 -4.41 -3.14 -4.30
N LEU A 175 -3.26 -3.44 -4.90
CA LEU A 175 -1.96 -3.35 -4.24
C LEU A 175 -1.05 -2.44 -5.06
N PHE A 176 -0.59 -1.37 -4.44
CA PHE A 176 0.35 -0.43 -5.03
C PHE A 176 1.66 -0.48 -4.26
N THR A 177 2.77 -0.59 -4.98
CA THR A 177 4.10 -0.26 -4.46
C THR A 177 4.61 1.00 -5.13
N VAL A 178 5.28 1.89 -4.40
CA VAL A 178 5.85 3.14 -4.90
C VAL A 178 7.34 3.16 -4.58
N GLY A 179 8.18 3.35 -5.59
CA GLY A 179 9.63 3.42 -5.39
C GLY A 179 10.40 3.65 -6.68
N ASP A 180 11.73 3.56 -6.61
CA ASP A 180 12.64 3.91 -7.69
C ASP A 180 13.67 2.80 -8.02
N GLU A 181 13.66 1.69 -7.29
CA GLU A 181 14.63 0.59 -7.41
C GLU A 181 14.04 -0.66 -8.10
N PRO A 182 14.88 -1.57 -8.62
CA PRO A 182 14.44 -2.90 -9.04
C PRO A 182 13.90 -3.71 -7.85
N CYS A 183 13.06 -4.71 -8.11
CA CYS A 183 12.67 -5.67 -7.07
C CYS A 183 13.74 -6.74 -6.90
N LEU A 184 14.10 -7.05 -5.64
CA LEU A 184 14.89 -8.22 -5.31
C LEU A 184 14.24 -9.49 -5.89
N LYS A 185 15.06 -10.50 -6.24
CA LYS A 185 14.57 -11.66 -6.99
C LYS A 185 14.10 -12.81 -6.13
N THR A 186 14.55 -12.85 -4.88
CA THR A 186 14.31 -13.97 -3.96
C THR A 186 14.01 -13.44 -2.57
N LEU A 187 13.08 -14.09 -1.88
CA LEU A 187 12.83 -13.89 -0.46
C LEU A 187 13.20 -15.17 0.30
N PRO A 188 14.35 -15.19 1.00
CA PRO A 188 14.80 -16.37 1.74
C PRO A 188 13.86 -16.74 2.89
N ALA A 189 13.71 -18.03 3.15
CA ALA A 189 12.96 -18.54 4.31
C ALA A 189 13.46 -17.98 5.66
N SER A 190 14.77 -17.70 5.77
CA SER A 190 15.38 -17.08 6.94
C SER A 190 14.86 -15.67 7.17
N ALA A 191 14.84 -14.83 6.12
CA ALA A 191 14.33 -13.47 6.19
C ALA A 191 12.85 -13.45 6.57
N ILE A 192 12.04 -14.36 6.01
CA ILE A 192 10.63 -14.50 6.37
C ILE A 192 10.47 -14.84 7.86
N ARG A 193 11.26 -15.80 8.36
CA ARG A 193 11.18 -16.20 9.78
C ARG A 193 11.59 -15.07 10.73
N GLU A 194 12.59 -14.30 10.34
CA GLU A 194 13.06 -13.15 11.10
C GLU A 194 11.97 -12.07 11.18
N LEU A 195 11.39 -11.72 10.03
CA LEU A 195 10.41 -10.65 9.89
C LEU A 195 9.01 -11.03 10.40
N MET A 196 8.52 -12.20 10.04
CA MET A 196 7.13 -12.64 10.25
C MET A 196 7.01 -13.63 11.42
N GLY A 197 8.13 -13.97 12.09
CA GLY A 197 8.18 -14.94 13.19
C GLY A 197 7.98 -16.41 12.77
N THR A 198 7.49 -16.64 11.56
CA THR A 198 7.19 -17.96 10.99
C THR A 198 7.59 -17.97 9.53
N GLY A 199 8.08 -19.10 9.00
CA GLY A 199 8.57 -19.18 7.63
C GLY A 199 9.54 -20.33 7.41
N GLN A 200 9.26 -21.15 6.39
CA GLN A 200 10.05 -22.35 6.07
C GLN A 200 10.42 -22.44 4.59
N GLN A 201 9.80 -21.63 3.72
CA GLN A 201 9.98 -21.70 2.28
C GLN A 201 10.61 -20.42 1.75
N THR A 202 11.57 -20.56 0.85
CA THR A 202 12.11 -19.46 0.04
C THR A 202 11.22 -19.28 -1.19
N PHE A 203 10.93 -18.04 -1.56
CA PHE A 203 10.12 -17.73 -2.73
C PHE A 203 10.89 -16.90 -3.74
N LYS A 204 10.60 -17.09 -5.02
CA LYS A 204 10.98 -16.15 -6.08
C LYS A 204 9.99 -14.99 -6.13
N HIS A 205 10.46 -13.83 -6.57
CA HIS A 205 9.62 -12.64 -6.72
C HIS A 205 8.42 -12.89 -7.67
N THR A 206 8.61 -13.67 -8.74
CA THR A 206 7.55 -14.03 -9.69
C THR A 206 6.49 -14.95 -9.07
N GLU A 207 6.88 -15.87 -8.19
CA GLU A 207 5.96 -16.75 -7.46
C GLU A 207 5.10 -15.96 -6.49
N LEU A 208 5.72 -15.04 -5.72
CA LEU A 208 5.01 -14.16 -4.80
C LEU A 208 4.07 -13.20 -5.53
N LEU A 209 4.52 -12.64 -6.66
CA LEU A 209 3.67 -11.79 -7.48
C LEU A 209 2.43 -12.55 -7.95
N ALA A 210 2.61 -13.76 -8.50
CA ALA A 210 1.51 -14.59 -8.96
C ALA A 210 0.55 -14.96 -7.81
N GLU A 211 1.06 -15.23 -6.61
CA GLU A 211 0.22 -15.51 -5.44
C GLU A 211 -0.58 -14.28 -5.00
N ALA A 212 0.06 -13.11 -4.90
CA ALA A 212 -0.61 -11.86 -4.56
C ALA A 212 -1.69 -11.52 -5.61
N GLN A 213 -1.39 -11.74 -6.89
CA GLN A 213 -2.31 -11.51 -8.02
C GLN A 213 -3.58 -12.37 -7.98
N LYS A 214 -3.63 -13.44 -7.17
CA LYS A 214 -4.88 -14.20 -6.96
C LYS A 214 -5.94 -13.36 -6.25
N ARG A 215 -5.52 -12.48 -5.31
CA ARG A 215 -6.43 -11.69 -4.45
C ARG A 215 -6.36 -10.18 -4.69
N TYR A 216 -5.33 -9.71 -5.39
CA TYR A 216 -5.12 -8.29 -5.65
C TYR A 216 -4.83 -8.03 -7.13
N GLU A 217 -5.21 -6.87 -7.65
CA GLU A 217 -4.56 -6.30 -8.83
C GLU A 217 -3.32 -5.53 -8.35
N VAL A 218 -2.15 -5.94 -8.85
CA VAL A 218 -0.85 -5.46 -8.38
C VAL A 218 -0.30 -4.42 -9.35
N PHE A 219 0.12 -3.28 -8.81
CA PHE A 219 0.69 -2.13 -9.50
C PHE A 219 2.00 -1.69 -8.87
N HIS A 220 2.90 -1.16 -9.69
CA HIS A 220 4.09 -0.46 -9.24
C HIS A 220 4.12 0.94 -9.84
N ILE A 221 4.29 1.96 -8.99
CA ILE A 221 4.46 3.35 -9.40
C ILE A 221 5.95 3.67 -9.34
N SER A 222 6.58 3.73 -10.53
CA SER A 222 8.02 3.97 -10.66
C SER A 222 8.30 5.47 -10.69
N VAL A 223 9.07 5.96 -9.72
CA VAL A 223 9.44 7.38 -9.61
C VAL A 223 10.74 7.65 -10.35
N LEU A 224 10.65 8.15 -11.58
CA LEU A 224 11.75 8.38 -12.51
C LEU A 224 12.58 9.63 -12.21
N HIS A 225 13.16 9.70 -11.02
CA HIS A 225 13.95 10.84 -10.57
C HIS A 225 15.46 10.69 -10.80
N SER A 226 15.92 9.51 -11.24
CA SER A 226 17.33 9.20 -11.51
C SER A 226 17.49 8.25 -12.72
N ASP A 227 18.70 8.19 -13.28
CA ASP A 227 19.04 7.22 -14.34
C ASP A 227 18.92 5.77 -13.85
N GLY A 228 19.16 5.52 -12.56
CA GLY A 228 18.93 4.22 -11.92
C GLY A 228 17.47 3.83 -11.98
N ALA A 229 16.58 4.77 -11.61
CA ALA A 229 15.13 4.57 -11.66
C ALA A 229 14.62 4.30 -13.08
N MET A 230 15.16 4.99 -14.08
CA MET A 230 14.82 4.73 -15.49
C MET A 230 15.23 3.34 -15.98
N ARG A 231 16.26 2.72 -15.38
CA ARG A 231 16.64 1.33 -15.68
C ARG A 231 15.72 0.35 -14.96
N ALA A 232 15.45 0.59 -13.67
CA ALA A 232 14.52 -0.21 -12.88
C ALA A 232 13.12 -0.28 -13.50
N ASP A 233 12.62 0.84 -14.04
CA ASP A 233 11.31 0.93 -14.72
C ASP A 233 11.16 -0.06 -15.89
N LYS A 234 12.26 -0.40 -16.58
CA LYS A 234 12.22 -1.39 -17.66
C LYS A 234 11.93 -2.79 -17.13
N ASP A 235 12.64 -3.19 -16.09
CA ASP A 235 12.43 -4.49 -15.43
C ASP A 235 11.02 -4.58 -14.84
N TRP A 236 10.50 -3.47 -14.29
CA TRP A 236 9.13 -3.38 -13.80
C TRP A 236 8.08 -3.51 -14.92
N LYS A 237 8.32 -2.89 -16.08
CA LYS A 237 7.44 -3.04 -17.26
C LYS A 237 7.45 -4.46 -17.81
N ASP A 238 8.59 -5.13 -17.79
CA ASP A 238 8.66 -6.54 -18.19
C ASP A 238 7.89 -7.44 -17.21
N LEU A 239 7.89 -7.11 -15.92
CA LEU A 239 7.21 -7.90 -14.88
C LEU A 239 5.70 -7.63 -14.77
N LEU A 240 5.27 -6.37 -14.88
CA LEU A 240 3.89 -5.94 -14.61
C LEU A 240 3.15 -5.40 -15.85
N GLY A 241 3.85 -5.20 -16.98
CA GLY A 241 3.27 -4.64 -18.19
C GLY A 241 2.62 -3.28 -17.93
N GLN A 242 1.35 -3.14 -18.28
CA GLN A 242 0.57 -1.91 -18.10
C GLN A 242 0.33 -1.52 -16.63
N ASN A 243 0.55 -2.45 -15.69
CA ASN A 243 0.41 -2.17 -14.27
C ASN A 243 1.69 -1.54 -13.65
N CYS A 244 2.76 -1.35 -14.44
CA CYS A 244 3.85 -0.46 -14.09
C CYS A 244 3.56 0.94 -14.62
N VAL A 245 3.38 1.91 -13.71
CA VAL A 245 3.09 3.30 -14.05
C VAL A 245 4.29 4.17 -13.73
N SER A 246 4.90 4.75 -14.76
CA SER A 246 6.07 5.62 -14.60
C SER A 246 5.65 7.07 -14.39
N ILE A 247 6.18 7.72 -13.37
CA ILE A 247 5.95 9.14 -13.08
C ILE A 247 7.28 9.87 -12.90
N LYS A 248 7.32 11.17 -13.23
CA LYS A 248 8.53 11.99 -13.02
C LYS A 248 8.47 12.80 -11.73
N ASP A 249 7.26 13.22 -11.36
CA ASP A 249 7.00 14.01 -10.17
C ASP A 249 6.29 13.14 -9.14
N TYR A 250 6.93 12.92 -7.99
CA TYR A 250 6.34 12.12 -6.92
C TYR A 250 5.04 12.74 -6.39
N ARG A 251 4.80 14.03 -6.60
CA ARG A 251 3.55 14.71 -6.22
C ARG A 251 2.35 14.19 -7.01
N ASP A 252 2.58 13.49 -8.12
CA ASP A 252 1.53 12.85 -8.92
C ASP A 252 1.08 11.49 -8.37
N VAL A 253 1.87 10.85 -7.48
CA VAL A 253 1.55 9.52 -6.91
C VAL A 253 0.10 9.45 -6.37
N PRO A 254 -0.37 10.40 -5.53
CA PRO A 254 -1.73 10.33 -4.99
C PRO A 254 -2.81 10.40 -6.08
N ASN A 255 -2.58 11.23 -7.10
CA ASN A 255 -3.55 11.38 -8.19
C ASN A 255 -3.61 10.14 -9.08
N VAL A 256 -2.46 9.58 -9.42
CA VAL A 256 -2.35 8.35 -10.23
C VAL A 256 -3.03 7.18 -9.52
N ILE A 257 -2.73 6.95 -8.23
CA ILE A 257 -3.36 5.87 -7.47
C ILE A 257 -4.87 6.09 -7.38
N LYS A 258 -5.32 7.31 -7.06
CA LYS A 258 -6.74 7.68 -7.02
C LYS A 258 -7.45 7.35 -8.34
N GLU A 259 -6.87 7.73 -9.48
CA GLU A 259 -7.44 7.48 -10.80
C GLU A 259 -7.58 5.98 -11.08
N ILE A 260 -6.51 5.21 -10.85
CA ILE A 260 -6.53 3.75 -11.01
C ILE A 260 -7.61 3.12 -10.11
N VAL A 261 -7.68 3.51 -8.84
CA VAL A 261 -8.68 2.99 -7.89
C VAL A 261 -10.10 3.28 -8.38
N CYS A 262 -10.39 4.52 -8.77
CA CYS A 262 -11.70 4.93 -9.25
C CYS A 262 -12.09 4.20 -10.54
N ASP A 263 -11.16 4.04 -11.48
CA ASP A 263 -11.44 3.38 -12.76
C ASP A 263 -11.67 1.87 -12.55
N LYS A 264 -10.84 1.22 -11.74
CA LYS A 264 -11.02 -0.19 -11.39
C LYS A 264 -12.32 -0.46 -10.64
N PHE A 265 -12.72 0.46 -9.77
CA PHE A 265 -14.00 0.36 -9.09
C PHE A 265 -15.18 0.46 -10.09
N LYS A 266 -15.12 1.39 -11.04
CA LYS A 266 -16.15 1.54 -12.09
C LYS A 266 -16.21 0.33 -13.03
N GLU A 267 -15.06 -0.19 -13.47
CA GLU A 267 -14.97 -1.40 -14.28
C GLU A 267 -15.58 -2.61 -13.57
N GLY A 268 -15.27 -2.78 -12.29
CA GLY A 268 -15.85 -3.82 -11.44
C GLY A 268 -17.37 -3.71 -11.38
N PHE A 269 -17.87 -2.49 -11.16
CA PHE A 269 -19.31 -2.21 -11.14
C PHE A 269 -20.01 -2.54 -12.46
N SER A 270 -19.39 -2.19 -13.60
CA SER A 270 -19.92 -2.50 -14.93
C SER A 270 -20.03 -4.00 -15.18
N LYS A 271 -18.99 -4.76 -14.83
CA LYS A 271 -18.99 -6.23 -14.97
C LYS A 271 -20.08 -6.91 -14.13
N THR A 272 -20.36 -6.40 -12.92
CA THR A 272 -21.49 -6.90 -12.11
C THR A 272 -22.86 -6.58 -12.70
N LYS A 273 -23.03 -5.45 -13.40
CA LYS A 273 -24.30 -5.13 -14.08
C LYS A 273 -24.54 -6.04 -15.28
N ASP A 274 -23.50 -6.33 -16.06
CA ASP A 274 -23.63 -7.21 -17.23
C ASP A 274 -23.95 -8.67 -16.84
N LEU A 275 -23.47 -9.13 -15.67
CA LEU A 275 -23.83 -10.44 -15.11
C LEU A 275 -25.25 -10.48 -14.50
N GLY A 276 -25.85 -9.32 -14.21
CA GLY A 276 -27.23 -9.20 -13.71
C GLY A 276 -28.28 -8.90 -14.78
N GLY A 277 -27.87 -8.75 -16.05
CA GLY A 277 -28.68 -8.22 -17.15
C GLY A 277 -29.39 -9.24 -18.04
N PHE A 278 -29.41 -10.53 -17.70
CA PHE A 278 -30.17 -11.55 -18.43
C PHE A 278 -30.76 -12.59 -17.48
N ASN A 279 -31.83 -12.23 -16.78
CA ASN A 279 -32.85 -13.19 -16.36
C ASN A 279 -34.21 -12.49 -16.30
N ASN A 280 -35.14 -13.01 -17.09
CA ASN A 280 -36.52 -12.57 -17.33
C ASN A 280 -36.69 -11.48 -18.40
N ILE A 281 -36.97 -11.90 -19.64
CA ILE A 281 -38.34 -11.93 -20.19
C ILE A 281 -38.31 -12.68 -21.53
N GLN A 282 -38.88 -13.88 -21.53
CA GLN A 282 -39.58 -14.61 -22.60
C GLN A 282 -39.80 -16.04 -22.07
N MET A 283 -40.97 -16.67 -22.06
CA MET A 283 -42.29 -16.47 -22.65
C MET A 283 -43.32 -17.17 -21.74
N TYR A 284 -44.50 -16.60 -21.53
CA TYR A 284 -45.79 -17.02 -22.10
C TYR A 284 -46.85 -15.95 -21.79
#